data_AF-A0A1X0FYT5-F1
#
_entry.id   AF-A0A1X0FYT5-F1
#
_cell.length_a   1.000
_cell.length_b   1.000
_cell.length_c   1.000
_cell.angle_alpha   90.00
_cell.angle_beta   90.00
_cell.angle_gamma   90.00
#
_symmetry.space_group_name_H-M   'P 1'
#
loop_
_entity.id
_entity.type
_entity.pdbx_description
1 polymer ?
#
loop_
_entity_poly.entity_id
_entity_poly.type
_entity_poly.pdbx_seq_one_letter_code
_entity_poly.pdbx_strand_id
1 'polypeptide(L)'
;MHYARIAMTASRPDRGPITVFDRDVMAITAVAAPEVMDRVAANVLGALDELPAHEREALLDTLEAWFDHGGSAERAAQALYVHPNTVRQRLRKIEQRTGRPVTEPRAAAELCVALETTRRTGTPRGEG
;
A
#
# COMPACT_ATOMS: atom_id res chain seq x y z
N MET A 1 -14.92 12.73 -19.63
CA MET A 1 -13.56 12.79 -19.05
C MET A 1 -13.50 12.16 -17.63
N HIS A 2 -14.07 10.97 -17.42
CA HIS A 2 -14.00 10.26 -16.13
C HIS A 2 -13.15 8.99 -16.27
N TYR A 3 -13.31 8.26 -17.38
CA TYR A 3 -12.54 7.06 -17.71
C TYR A 3 -11.03 7.28 -17.83
N ALA A 4 -10.58 8.40 -18.41
CA ALA A 4 -9.15 8.69 -18.54
C ALA A 4 -8.46 8.85 -17.17
N ARG A 5 -9.15 9.45 -16.19
CA ARG A 5 -8.61 9.60 -14.83
C ARG A 5 -8.51 8.26 -14.11
N ILE A 6 -9.51 7.39 -14.27
CA ILE A 6 -9.51 6.04 -13.72
C ILE A 6 -8.36 5.21 -14.30
N ALA A 7 -8.14 5.29 -15.62
CA ALA A 7 -7.06 4.55 -16.29
C ALA A 7 -5.67 4.93 -15.72
N MET A 8 -5.41 6.22 -15.50
CA MET A 8 -4.11 6.67 -14.99
C MET A 8 -3.87 6.33 -13.51
N THR A 9 -4.92 6.34 -12.68
CA THR A 9 -4.80 6.02 -11.24
C THR A 9 -4.79 4.51 -10.96
N ALA A 10 -5.28 3.70 -11.91
CA ALA A 10 -5.24 2.24 -11.85
C ALA A 10 -3.89 1.65 -12.30
N SER A 11 -3.11 2.36 -13.14
CA SER A 11 -1.82 1.88 -13.61
C SER A 11 -0.78 1.89 -12.49
N ARG A 12 -0.33 0.70 -12.07
CA ARG A 12 0.98 0.52 -11.45
C ARG A 12 2.04 0.53 -12.56
N PRO A 13 3.16 1.26 -12.41
CA PRO A 13 4.15 1.41 -13.47
C PRO A 13 4.86 0.10 -13.91
N ASP A 14 4.70 -1.00 -13.17
CA ASP A 14 5.39 -2.29 -13.42
C ASP A 14 4.54 -3.35 -14.17
N ARG A 15 3.29 -3.07 -14.56
CA ARG A 15 2.42 -4.10 -15.18
C ARG A 15 1.73 -3.67 -16.48
N GLY A 16 2.46 -3.72 -17.60
CA GLY A 16 1.97 -3.95 -18.98
C GLY A 16 0.89 -3.01 -19.58
N PRO A 17 0.74 -2.94 -20.92
CA PRO A 17 -0.09 -1.91 -21.56
C PRO A 17 -1.60 -2.22 -21.63
N ILE A 18 -2.08 -3.33 -21.05
CA ILE A 18 -3.51 -3.69 -21.06
C ILE A 18 -3.93 -4.20 -19.69
N THR A 19 -4.59 -3.35 -18.89
CA THR A 19 -5.33 -3.77 -17.69
C THR A 19 -6.80 -3.88 -18.07
N VAL A 20 -7.34 -5.10 -18.06
CA VAL A 20 -8.76 -5.36 -18.31
C VAL A 20 -9.58 -4.68 -17.21
N PHE A 21 -10.43 -3.73 -17.62
CA PHE A 21 -11.41 -3.06 -16.79
C PHE A 21 -12.53 -4.05 -16.42
N ASP A 22 -12.42 -4.67 -15.24
CA ASP A 22 -13.56 -4.94 -14.37
C ASP A 22 -13.05 -5.07 -12.92
N ARG A 23 -13.45 -4.14 -12.04
CA ARG A 23 -13.40 -4.24 -10.55
C ARG A 23 -12.07 -4.06 -9.79
N ASP A 24 -11.19 -3.15 -10.19
CA ASP A 24 -10.28 -2.59 -9.16
C ASP A 24 -11.06 -1.57 -8.31
N VAL A 25 -11.74 -2.08 -7.28
CA VAL A 25 -12.52 -1.28 -6.31
C VAL A 25 -11.67 -0.18 -5.69
N MET A 26 -10.36 -0.42 -5.51
CA MET A 26 -9.44 0.54 -4.94
C MET A 26 -9.14 1.69 -5.91
N ALA A 27 -8.95 1.40 -7.20
CA ALA A 27 -8.78 2.43 -8.22
C ALA A 27 -10.05 3.26 -8.43
N ILE A 28 -11.23 2.62 -8.45
CA ILE A 28 -12.51 3.33 -8.57
C ILE A 28 -12.73 4.26 -7.36
N THR A 29 -12.48 3.77 -6.15
CA THR A 29 -12.68 4.54 -4.92
C THR A 29 -11.69 5.71 -4.82
N ALA A 30 -10.42 5.50 -5.19
CA ALA A 30 -9.41 6.57 -5.23
C ALA A 30 -9.82 7.72 -6.15
N VAL A 31 -10.54 7.45 -7.24
CA VAL A 31 -11.02 8.48 -8.17
C VAL A 31 -12.33 9.11 -7.70
N ALA A 32 -13.22 8.32 -7.12
CA ALA A 32 -14.54 8.78 -6.68
C ALA A 32 -14.49 9.62 -5.40
N ALA A 33 -13.55 9.33 -4.48
CA ALA A 33 -13.46 9.98 -3.18
C ALA A 33 -12.00 10.16 -2.70
N PRO A 34 -11.15 10.92 -3.41
CA PRO A 34 -9.72 11.06 -3.10
C PRO A 34 -9.47 11.57 -1.67
N GLU A 35 -10.18 12.62 -1.25
CA GLU A 35 -10.02 13.21 0.10
C GLU A 35 -10.34 12.23 1.23
N VAL A 36 -11.29 11.32 1.00
CA VAL A 36 -11.65 10.28 1.97
C VAL A 36 -10.54 9.25 2.04
N MET A 37 -10.00 8.82 0.90
CA MET A 37 -8.90 7.86 0.84
C MET A 37 -7.64 8.42 1.50
N ASP A 38 -7.29 9.67 1.22
CA ASP A 38 -6.14 10.35 1.82
C ASP A 38 -6.28 10.41 3.35
N ARG A 39 -7.48 10.73 3.85
CA ARG A 39 -7.76 10.73 5.28
C ARG A 39 -7.69 9.33 5.90
N VAL A 40 -8.15 8.30 5.19
CA VAL A 40 -8.00 6.91 5.64
C VAL A 40 -6.52 6.53 5.71
N ALA A 41 -5.74 6.85 4.68
CA ALA A 41 -4.30 6.58 4.66
C ALA A 41 -3.57 7.28 5.80
N ALA A 42 -3.84 8.57 6.02
CA ALA A 42 -3.28 9.34 7.13
C ALA A 42 -3.66 8.75 8.50
N ASN A 43 -4.91 8.33 8.69
CA ASN A 43 -5.36 7.74 9.95
C ASN A 43 -4.76 6.36 10.24
N VAL A 44 -4.40 5.61 9.21
CA VAL A 44 -3.90 4.22 9.33
C VAL A 44 -2.38 4.17 9.38
N LEU A 45 -1.71 4.88 8.47
CA LEU A 45 -0.26 4.84 8.28
C LEU A 45 0.44 6.14 8.67
N GLY A 46 -0.27 7.21 9.04
CA GLY A 46 0.34 8.50 9.39
C GLY A 46 1.33 8.44 10.56
N ALA A 47 1.16 7.49 11.48
CA ALA A 47 2.13 7.24 12.56
C ALA A 47 3.51 6.77 12.04
N LEU A 48 3.61 6.31 10.79
CA LEU A 48 4.87 5.96 10.14
C LEU A 48 5.59 7.18 9.54
N ASP A 49 4.91 8.32 9.38
CA ASP A 49 5.50 9.55 8.84
C ASP A 49 6.50 10.19 9.83
N GLU A 50 6.45 9.81 11.11
CA GLU A 50 7.43 10.19 12.14
C GLU A 50 8.79 9.48 11.99
N LEU A 51 8.85 8.44 11.14
CA LEU A 51 10.06 7.66 10.93
C LEU A 51 10.96 8.29 9.85
N PRO A 52 12.27 8.02 9.87
CA PRO A 52 13.14 8.36 8.74
C PRO A 52 12.59 7.79 7.43
N ALA A 53 12.66 8.56 6.33
CA ALA A 53 12.04 8.20 5.05
C ALA A 53 12.43 6.80 4.54
N HIS A 54 13.72 6.45 4.63
CA HIS A 54 14.20 5.11 4.23
C HIS A 54 13.60 3.98 5.07
N GLU A 55 13.34 4.25 6.35
CA GLU A 55 12.78 3.27 7.26
C GLU A 55 11.28 3.09 6.99
N ARG A 56 10.56 4.20 6.83
CA ARG A 56 9.16 4.21 6.42
C ARG A 56 8.96 3.44 5.11
N GLU A 57 9.78 3.71 4.11
CA GLU A 57 9.70 3.04 2.81
C GLU A 57 9.90 1.52 2.96
N ALA A 58 10.92 1.11 3.72
CA ALA A 58 11.16 -0.30 3.98
C ALA A 58 9.99 -1.01 4.71
N LEU A 59 9.24 -0.29 5.55
CA LEU A 59 8.02 -0.83 6.18
C LEU A 59 6.88 -0.96 5.16
N LEU A 60 6.68 0.03 4.30
CA LEU A 60 5.66 -0.03 3.24
C LEU A 60 5.95 -1.14 2.24
N ASP A 61 7.20 -1.29 1.80
CA ASP A 61 7.65 -2.40 0.95
C ASP A 61 7.39 -3.76 1.61
N THR A 62 7.55 -3.82 2.94
CA THR A 62 7.29 -5.05 3.69
C THR A 62 5.81 -5.40 3.76
N LEU A 63 4.92 -4.41 3.93
CA LEU A 63 3.47 -4.65 3.88
C LEU A 63 3.03 -5.08 2.48
N GLU A 64 3.55 -4.42 1.45
CA GLU A 64 3.26 -4.73 0.05
C GLU A 64 3.64 -6.17 -0.28
N ALA A 65 4.89 -6.56 -0.02
CA ALA A 65 5.35 -7.92 -0.23
C ALA A 65 4.59 -8.94 0.64
N TRP A 66 4.21 -8.58 1.87
CA TRP A 66 3.42 -9.45 2.73
C TRP A 66 2.04 -9.75 2.13
N PHE A 67 1.32 -8.73 1.65
CA PHE A 67 0.01 -8.90 1.02
C PHE A 67 0.09 -9.61 -0.33
N ASP A 68 1.05 -9.23 -1.19
CA ASP A 68 1.27 -9.85 -2.50
C ASP A 68 1.61 -11.35 -2.39
N HIS A 69 2.23 -11.75 -1.28
CA HIS A 69 2.55 -13.15 -0.99
C HIS A 69 1.61 -13.80 0.02
N GLY A 70 0.39 -13.30 0.18
CA GLY A 70 -0.68 -13.97 0.94
C GLY A 70 -0.33 -14.21 2.41
N GLY A 71 0.40 -13.28 3.03
CA GLY A 71 0.77 -13.37 4.43
C GLY A 71 1.92 -14.32 4.74
N SER A 72 2.83 -14.57 3.78
CA SER A 72 4.00 -15.42 4.00
C SER A 72 5.25 -14.57 4.23
N ALA A 73 5.79 -14.63 5.46
CA ALA A 73 7.04 -13.93 5.79
C ALA A 73 8.24 -14.49 5.00
N GLU A 74 8.21 -15.77 4.65
CA GLU A 74 9.29 -16.41 3.87
C GLU A 74 9.28 -15.94 2.42
N ARG A 75 8.11 -15.93 1.78
CA ARG A 75 7.97 -15.47 0.40
C ARG A 75 8.20 -13.96 0.28
N ALA A 76 7.68 -13.17 1.22
CA ALA A 76 7.96 -11.73 1.28
C ALA A 76 9.46 -11.45 1.48
N ALA A 77 10.14 -12.23 2.32
CA ALA A 77 11.58 -12.07 2.54
C ALA A 77 12.41 -12.41 1.30
N GLN A 78 12.02 -13.44 0.55
CA GLN A 78 12.62 -13.73 -0.75
C GLN A 78 12.44 -12.58 -1.74
N ALA A 79 11.23 -12.02 -1.85
CA ALA A 79 10.94 -10.92 -2.76
C ALA A 79 11.72 -9.64 -2.41
N LEU A 80 11.95 -9.39 -1.12
CA LEU A 80 12.68 -8.23 -0.64
C LEU A 80 14.19 -8.46 -0.48
N TYR A 81 14.68 -9.67 -0.78
CA TYR A 81 16.08 -10.07 -0.56
C TYR A 81 16.57 -9.82 0.88
N VAL A 82 15.73 -10.12 1.87
CA VAL A 82 16.06 -10.01 3.30
C VAL A 82 15.84 -11.35 4.02
N HIS A 83 16.22 -11.42 5.29
CA HIS A 83 15.91 -12.58 6.12
C HIS A 83 14.43 -12.55 6.59
N PRO A 84 13.73 -13.69 6.71
CA PRO A 84 12.34 -13.75 7.21
C PRO A 84 12.12 -13.09 8.58
N ASN A 85 13.14 -13.09 9.44
CA ASN A 85 13.07 -12.38 10.73
C ASN A 85 12.99 -10.86 10.57
N THR A 86 13.64 -10.30 9.55
CA THR A 86 13.55 -8.87 9.24
C THR A 86 12.13 -8.49 8.84
N VAL A 87 11.48 -9.32 8.02
CA VAL A 87 10.05 -9.14 7.67
C VAL A 87 9.19 -9.15 8.92
N ARG A 88 9.32 -10.19 9.77
CA ARG A 88 8.55 -10.29 11.02
C ARG A 88 8.79 -9.11 11.96
N GLN A 89 10.03 -8.64 12.07
CA GLN A 89 10.38 -7.47 12.88
C GLN A 89 9.72 -6.20 12.35
N ARG A 90 9.78 -5.98 11.03
CA ARG A 90 9.15 -4.82 10.38
C ARG A 90 7.64 -4.86 10.52
N LEU A 91 7.00 -6.01 10.32
CA LEU A 91 5.55 -6.19 10.55
C LEU A 91 5.18 -5.87 12.00
N ARG A 92 5.90 -6.40 12.99
CA ARG A 92 5.68 -6.04 14.40
C ARG A 92 5.83 -4.53 14.66
N LYS A 93 6.79 -3.87 14.02
CA LYS A 93 6.97 -2.42 14.15
C LYS A 93 5.78 -1.65 13.58
N ILE A 94 5.25 -2.09 12.44
CA ILE A 94 4.02 -1.54 11.86
C ILE A 94 2.84 -1.72 12.82
N GLU A 95 2.64 -2.94 13.35
CA GLU A 95 1.55 -3.22 14.29
C GLU A 95 1.65 -2.34 15.54
N GLN A 96 2.85 -2.14 16.09
CA GLN A 96 3.08 -1.28 17.24
C GLN A 96 2.79 0.20 16.97
N ARG A 97 3.14 0.70 15.78
CA ARG A 97 2.93 2.11 15.41
C ARG A 97 1.49 2.41 15.03
N THR A 98 0.82 1.46 14.40
CA THR A 98 -0.52 1.64 13.83
C THR A 98 -1.63 1.10 14.73
N GLY A 99 -1.29 0.27 15.72
CA GLY A 99 -2.25 -0.46 16.55
C GLY A 99 -3.02 -1.54 15.78
N ARG A 100 -2.55 -1.94 14.59
CA ARG A 100 -3.28 -2.81 13.65
C ARG A 100 -2.51 -4.10 13.39
N PRO A 101 -2.95 -5.24 13.97
CA PRO A 101 -2.34 -6.54 13.70
C PRO A 101 -2.51 -6.96 12.24
N VAL A 102 -1.43 -7.39 11.57
CA VAL A 102 -1.50 -7.79 10.14
C VAL A 102 -2.21 -9.13 9.92
N THR A 103 -2.46 -9.85 11.01
CA THR A 103 -3.16 -11.14 11.03
C THR A 103 -4.65 -11.02 11.37
N GLU A 104 -5.10 -9.86 11.86
CA GLU A 104 -6.51 -9.62 12.13
C GLU A 104 -7.19 -9.11 10.83
N PRO A 105 -8.25 -9.77 10.34
CA PRO A 105 -8.81 -9.48 9.01
C PRO A 105 -9.20 -8.02 8.78
N ARG A 106 -9.81 -7.35 9.76
CA ARG A 106 -10.25 -5.96 9.61
C ARG A 106 -9.06 -5.00 9.56
N ALA A 107 -8.11 -5.15 10.48
CA ALA A 107 -6.87 -4.39 10.53
C ALA A 107 -6.04 -4.60 9.26
N ALA A 108 -5.94 -5.83 8.76
CA ALA A 108 -5.27 -6.14 7.51
C ALA A 108 -5.92 -5.43 6.31
N ALA A 109 -7.27 -5.39 6.25
CA ALA A 109 -7.99 -4.66 5.20
C ALA A 109 -7.75 -3.15 5.28
N GLU A 110 -7.75 -2.56 6.49
CA GLU A 110 -7.42 -1.14 6.68
C GLU A 110 -6.00 -0.80 6.23
N LEU A 111 -5.01 -1.64 6.60
CA LEU A 111 -3.62 -1.48 6.19
C LEU A 111 -3.45 -1.59 4.68
N CYS A 112 -4.13 -2.55 4.05
CA CYS A 112 -4.11 -2.71 2.59
C CYS A 112 -4.67 -1.47 1.89
N VAL A 113 -5.84 -0.98 2.32
CA VAL A 113 -6.46 0.23 1.76
C VAL A 113 -5.56 1.46 1.87
N ALA A 114 -4.93 1.64 3.03
CA ALA A 114 -4.03 2.75 3.29
C ALA A 114 -2.73 2.67 2.47
N LEU A 115 -2.14 1.47 2.36
CA LEU A 115 -0.95 1.22 1.56
C LEU A 115 -1.20 1.55 0.09
N GLU A 116 -2.28 1.01 -0.48
CA GLU A 116 -2.68 1.25 -1.86
C GLU A 116 -2.91 2.74 -2.16
N THR A 117 -3.50 3.47 -1.21
CA THR A 117 -3.69 4.92 -1.32
C THR A 117 -2.36 5.66 -1.31
N THR A 118 -1.46 5.29 -0.40
CA THR A 118 -0.12 5.89 -0.26
C THR A 118 0.72 5.67 -1.53
N ARG A 119 0.66 4.47 -2.12
CA ARG A 119 1.37 4.15 -3.37
C ARG A 119 0.84 4.92 -4.58
N ARG A 120 -0.49 5.14 -4.65
CA ARG A 120 -1.11 5.89 -5.75
C ARG A 120 -0.88 7.40 -5.67
N THR A 121 -0.86 7.97 -4.46
CA THR A 121 -0.60 9.40 -4.24
C THR A 121 0.88 9.77 -4.38
N GLY A 122 1.80 8.81 -4.25
CA GLY A 122 3.24 8.99 -4.48
C GLY A 122 3.66 9.20 -5.94
N THR A 123 2.72 9.16 -6.91
CA THR A 123 3.03 9.53 -8.30
C THR A 123 2.96 11.06 -8.45
N PRO A 124 4.04 11.76 -8.85
CA PRO A 124 3.97 13.18 -9.13
C PRO A 124 2.95 13.38 -10.25
N ARG A 125 1.86 14.09 -9.93
CA ARG A 125 0.89 14.57 -10.91
C ARG A 125 1.64 15.58 -11.78
N GLY A 126 2.21 15.09 -12.89
CA GLY A 126 2.92 15.92 -13.86
C GLY A 126 2.04 17.10 -14.27
N GLU A 127 2.49 18.29 -13.90
CA GLU A 127 2.04 19.54 -14.48
C GLU A 127 2.61 19.62 -15.91
N GLY A 128 1.71 19.87 -16.86
CA GLY A 128 1.99 20.11 -18.27
C GLY A 128 0.73 20.63 -18.94
#